data_AF-A0A813IA63-F1
#
_entry.id   AF-A0A813IA63-F1
#
_cell.length_a   1.000
_cell.length_b   1.000
_cell.length_c   1.000
_cell.angle_alpha   90.00
_cell.angle_beta   90.00
_cell.angle_gamma   90.00
#
_symmetry.space_group_name_H-M   'P 1'
#
loop_
_entity.id
_entity.type
_entity.pdbx_description
1 polymer ?
#
loop_
_entity_poly.entity_id
_entity_poly.type
_entity_poly.pdbx_seq_one_letter_code
_entity_poly.pdbx_strand_id
1 'polypeptide(L)'
;MLPIHMESERPSYSASSSISEYLRRMIQYAQMDIDYTFAQMLYLCVAPRKVYQLTSYRKQTKNQWARDDPAFIVVLVFFLSVAAVSYGIALQVSGSSHLWNIALFVGVHFLLSGAIIATVSWFVANKYMRTSSSFHGVEQRMEWMYAFDIHCNSFFPLFLVLYVLHYFLLPVVVQPTFAAAVISNFLYAGALCYYLYIMSLGYSMLPFLERTEVILYPSGAVILMAIIFSVLMVNPTRISIQAFGV
;
A
#
# COMPACT_ATOMS: atom_id res chain seq x y z
N MET A 1 9.80 -33.66 -48.50
CA MET A 1 8.63 -33.35 -47.65
C MET A 1 9.14 -32.70 -46.38
N LEU A 2 9.00 -31.39 -46.25
CA LEU A 2 9.39 -30.62 -45.05
C LEU A 2 8.29 -30.73 -44.00
N PRO A 3 8.60 -30.75 -42.69
CA PRO A 3 7.59 -30.81 -41.65
C PRO A 3 6.91 -29.44 -41.49
N ILE A 4 5.58 -29.46 -41.39
CA ILE A 4 4.71 -28.31 -41.21
C ILE A 4 4.95 -27.74 -39.80
N HIS A 5 5.26 -26.45 -39.72
CA HIS A 5 5.36 -25.70 -38.48
C HIS A 5 3.96 -25.66 -37.84
N MET A 6 3.76 -26.38 -36.73
CA MET A 6 2.59 -26.18 -35.88
C MET A 6 2.77 -24.88 -35.11
N GLU A 7 2.12 -23.82 -35.58
CA GLU A 7 1.96 -22.59 -34.83
C GLU A 7 0.99 -22.88 -33.67
N SER A 8 1.54 -23.08 -32.47
CA SER A 8 0.76 -23.17 -31.24
C SER A 8 0.16 -21.80 -30.97
N GLU A 9 -1.12 -21.63 -31.32
CA GLU A 9 -1.93 -20.50 -30.85
C GLU A 9 -1.87 -20.46 -29.31
N ARG A 10 -1.28 -19.40 -28.77
CA ARG A 10 -1.29 -19.16 -27.32
C ARG A 10 -2.72 -18.76 -26.95
N PRO A 11 -3.37 -19.43 -25.98
CA PRO A 11 -4.71 -19.05 -25.57
C PRO A 11 -4.66 -17.62 -25.02
N SER A 12 -5.50 -16.76 -25.60
CA SER A 12 -5.75 -15.41 -25.14
C SER A 12 -6.44 -15.48 -23.77
N TYR A 13 -5.65 -15.50 -22.70
CA TYR A 13 -6.15 -15.31 -21.34
C TYR A 13 -6.81 -13.93 -21.26
N SER A 14 -8.15 -13.92 -21.27
CA SER A 14 -8.94 -12.73 -21.00
C SER A 14 -8.61 -12.23 -19.59
N ALA A 15 -8.20 -10.97 -19.42
CA ALA A 15 -7.89 -10.37 -18.12
C ALA A 15 -9.04 -10.51 -17.09
N SER A 16 -10.27 -10.73 -17.57
CA SER A 16 -11.45 -11.01 -16.74
C SER A 16 -11.36 -12.35 -15.98
N SER A 17 -10.74 -13.39 -16.54
CA SER A 17 -10.60 -14.68 -15.86
C SER A 17 -9.63 -14.61 -14.67
N SER A 18 -8.54 -13.84 -14.81
CA SER A 18 -7.52 -13.67 -13.77
C SER A 18 -8.06 -12.91 -12.54
N ILE A 19 -8.87 -11.86 -12.73
CA ILE A 19 -9.48 -11.12 -11.61
C ILE A 19 -10.55 -11.97 -10.93
N SER A 20 -11.41 -12.65 -11.70
CA SER A 20 -12.44 -13.53 -11.14
C SER A 20 -11.85 -14.66 -10.30
N GLU A 21 -10.75 -15.26 -10.73
CA GLU A 21 -10.01 -16.25 -9.95
C GLU A 21 -9.40 -15.65 -8.67
N TYR A 22 -8.82 -14.45 -8.75
CA TYR A 22 -8.29 -13.75 -7.59
C TYR A 22 -9.38 -13.43 -6.54
N LEU A 23 -10.54 -12.94 -6.99
CA LEU A 23 -11.71 -12.71 -6.12
C LEU A 23 -12.24 -14.01 -5.52
N ARG A 24 -12.26 -15.10 -6.28
CA ARG A 24 -12.68 -16.42 -5.78
C ARG A 24 -11.75 -16.92 -4.68
N ARG A 25 -10.43 -16.71 -4.83
CA ARG A 25 -9.43 -17.07 -3.82
C ARG A 25 -9.57 -16.27 -2.53
N MET A 26 -10.12 -15.04 -2.57
CA MET A 26 -10.40 -14.26 -1.35
C MET A 26 -11.41 -14.93 -0.42
N ILE A 27 -12.29 -15.77 -0.96
CA ILE A 27 -13.33 -16.45 -0.18
C ILE A 27 -12.83 -17.82 0.31
N GLN A 28 -11.83 -18.40 -0.36
CA GLN A 28 -11.30 -19.73 -0.06
C GLN A 28 -10.09 -19.64 0.89
N TYR A 29 -10.37 -19.58 2.19
CA TYR A 29 -9.35 -19.49 3.26
C TYR A 29 -8.26 -20.57 3.16
N ALA A 30 -8.61 -21.80 2.75
CA ALA A 30 -7.65 -22.92 2.63
C ALA A 30 -6.56 -22.73 1.56
N GLN A 31 -6.72 -21.75 0.66
CA GLN A 31 -5.74 -21.44 -0.39
C GLN A 31 -4.87 -20.23 -0.04
N MET A 32 -5.02 -19.67 1.17
CA MET A 32 -4.27 -18.50 1.61
C MET A 32 -3.02 -18.89 2.40
N ASP A 33 -1.86 -18.40 1.95
CA ASP A 33 -0.59 -18.56 2.67
C ASP A 33 -0.47 -17.53 3.81
N ILE A 34 -1.20 -17.76 4.90
CA ILE A 34 -1.30 -16.84 6.04
C ILE A 34 0.04 -16.67 6.77
N ASP A 35 0.79 -17.75 7.01
CA ASP A 35 2.08 -17.69 7.71
C ASP A 35 3.12 -16.88 6.92
N TYR A 36 3.14 -17.10 5.59
CA TYR A 36 3.99 -16.31 4.69
C TYR A 36 3.59 -14.84 4.71
N THR A 37 2.29 -14.55 4.72
CA THR A 37 1.76 -13.18 4.80
C THR A 37 2.20 -12.48 6.09
N PHE A 38 2.08 -13.12 7.25
CA PHE A 38 2.53 -12.55 8.51
C PHE A 38 4.04 -12.34 8.56
N ALA A 39 4.82 -13.29 8.05
CA ALA A 39 6.27 -13.13 7.93
C ALA A 39 6.63 -11.93 7.04
N GLN A 40 5.94 -11.76 5.90
CA GLN A 40 6.12 -10.58 5.04
C GLN A 40 5.76 -9.28 5.76
N MET A 41 4.63 -9.24 6.48
CA MET A 41 4.21 -8.08 7.28
C MET A 41 5.25 -7.71 8.34
N LEU A 42 5.81 -8.69 9.04
CA LEU A 42 6.89 -8.47 10.00
C LEU A 42 8.17 -7.94 9.31
N TYR A 43 8.54 -8.53 8.17
CA TYR A 43 9.68 -8.05 7.39
C TYR A 43 9.47 -6.63 6.85
N LEU A 44 8.25 -6.20 6.51
CA LEU A 44 7.99 -4.81 6.14
C LEU A 44 8.31 -3.81 7.26
N CYS A 45 8.19 -4.25 8.52
CA CYS A 45 8.50 -3.42 9.69
C CYS A 45 9.99 -3.42 10.03
N VAL A 46 10.66 -4.58 9.93
CA VAL A 46 12.04 -4.74 10.41
C VAL A 46 13.08 -4.66 9.29
N ALA A 47 12.79 -5.25 8.13
CA ALA A 47 13.74 -5.41 7.03
C ALA A 47 13.02 -5.44 5.66
N PRO A 48 12.42 -4.32 5.21
CA PRO A 48 11.55 -4.29 4.02
C PRO A 48 12.27 -4.73 2.74
N ARG A 49 13.60 -4.58 2.67
CA ARG A 49 14.43 -5.07 1.55
C ARG A 49 14.28 -6.57 1.31
N LYS A 50 14.10 -7.37 2.37
CA LYS A 50 13.91 -8.82 2.26
C LYS A 50 12.63 -9.17 1.51
N VAL A 51 11.54 -8.43 1.75
CA VAL A 51 10.25 -8.67 1.07
C VAL A 51 10.36 -8.49 -0.43
N TYR A 52 11.12 -7.48 -0.85
CA TYR A 52 11.31 -7.24 -2.28
C TYR A 52 12.33 -8.19 -2.93
N GLN A 53 13.33 -8.67 -2.19
CA GLN A 53 14.18 -9.78 -2.65
C GLN A 53 13.35 -11.05 -2.94
N LEU A 54 12.38 -11.38 -2.07
CA LEU A 54 11.43 -12.47 -2.32
C LEU A 54 10.60 -12.25 -3.59
N THR A 55 10.28 -10.99 -3.91
CA THR A 55 9.58 -10.65 -5.15
C THR A 55 10.46 -10.92 -6.38
N SER A 56 11.76 -10.58 -6.32
CA SER A 56 12.71 -10.91 -7.39
C SER A 56 12.86 -12.43 -7.58
N TYR A 57 12.87 -13.22 -6.49
CA TYR A 57 12.88 -14.68 -6.60
C TYR A 57 11.61 -15.24 -7.23
N ARG A 58 10.43 -14.70 -6.86
CA ARG A 58 9.16 -15.06 -7.51
C ARG A 58 9.17 -14.74 -9.00
N LYS A 59 9.79 -13.63 -9.41
CA LYS A 59 9.93 -13.32 -10.83
C LYS A 59 10.73 -14.40 -11.56
N GLN A 60 11.75 -14.97 -10.95
CA GLN A 60 12.55 -16.04 -11.57
C GLN A 60 11.79 -17.37 -11.66
N THR A 61 10.95 -17.70 -10.68
CA THR A 61 10.23 -18.99 -10.63
C THR A 61 8.89 -18.98 -11.35
N LYS A 62 8.14 -17.87 -11.31
CA LYS A 62 6.79 -17.74 -11.87
C LYS A 62 6.66 -16.69 -12.98
N ASN A 63 7.74 -16.00 -13.32
CA ASN A 63 7.76 -14.94 -14.34
C ASN A 63 6.74 -13.80 -14.13
N GLN A 64 6.37 -13.51 -12.88
CA GLN A 64 5.44 -12.42 -12.53
C GLN A 64 5.93 -11.66 -11.28
N TRP A 65 5.55 -10.38 -11.19
CA TRP A 65 5.97 -9.52 -10.09
C TRP A 65 4.93 -9.48 -8.97
N ALA A 66 3.65 -9.39 -9.34
CA ALA A 66 2.53 -9.34 -8.40
C ALA A 66 2.36 -10.63 -7.58
N ARG A 67 1.66 -10.51 -6.44
CA ARG A 67 1.18 -11.64 -5.65
C ARG A 67 0.01 -12.34 -6.35
N ASP A 68 -0.05 -13.66 -6.21
CA ASP A 68 -1.17 -14.49 -6.68
C ASP A 68 -2.20 -14.76 -5.60
N ASP A 69 -1.81 -14.53 -4.35
CA ASP A 69 -2.54 -14.87 -3.15
C ASP A 69 -3.14 -13.60 -2.53
N PRO A 70 -4.44 -13.59 -2.22
CA PRO A 70 -5.08 -12.41 -1.67
C PRO A 70 -4.92 -12.27 -0.15
N ALA A 71 -4.17 -13.16 0.49
CA ALA A 71 -4.02 -13.27 1.94
C ALA A 71 -3.60 -11.93 2.58
N PHE A 72 -2.65 -11.22 1.96
CA PHE A 72 -2.18 -9.93 2.46
C PHE A 72 -3.30 -8.89 2.56
N ILE A 73 -4.13 -8.76 1.52
CA ILE A 73 -5.26 -7.81 1.50
C ILE A 73 -6.29 -8.21 2.55
N VAL A 74 -6.63 -9.50 2.64
CA VAL A 74 -7.64 -10.01 3.59
C VAL A 74 -7.22 -9.74 5.04
N VAL A 75 -5.97 -10.03 5.39
CA VAL A 75 -5.43 -9.75 6.74
C VAL A 75 -5.42 -8.25 7.02
N LEU A 76 -5.05 -7.42 6.03
CA LEU A 76 -5.02 -5.97 6.20
C LEU A 76 -6.43 -5.37 6.36
N VAL A 77 -7.41 -5.83 5.59
CA VAL A 77 -8.83 -5.44 5.73
C VAL A 77 -9.36 -5.85 7.10
N PHE A 78 -9.01 -7.04 7.58
CA PHE A 78 -9.37 -7.48 8.93
C PHE A 78 -8.81 -6.53 10.00
N PHE A 79 -7.51 -6.22 9.97
CA PHE A 79 -6.90 -5.31 10.95
C PHE A 79 -7.46 -3.89 10.86
N LEU A 80 -7.73 -3.41 9.66
CA LEU A 80 -8.32 -2.10 9.45
C LEU A 80 -9.76 -2.02 9.96
N SER A 81 -10.52 -3.11 9.83
CA SER A 81 -11.87 -3.21 10.40
C SER A 81 -11.83 -3.19 11.92
N VAL A 82 -10.90 -3.92 12.54
CA VAL A 82 -10.69 -3.90 14.01
C VAL A 82 -10.29 -2.50 14.49
N ALA A 83 -9.40 -1.81 13.77
CA ALA A 83 -9.04 -0.43 14.08
C ALA A 83 -10.25 0.51 13.95
N ALA A 84 -11.03 0.41 12.88
CA ALA A 84 -12.22 1.23 12.67
C ALA A 84 -13.26 1.05 13.79
N VAL A 85 -13.50 -0.18 14.23
CA VAL A 85 -14.35 -0.48 15.40
C VAL A 85 -13.78 0.17 16.66
N SER A 86 -12.47 0.03 16.89
CA SER A 86 -11.79 0.60 18.07
C SER A 86 -11.91 2.12 18.13
N TYR A 87 -11.71 2.81 17.00
CA TYR A 87 -11.91 4.26 16.87
C TYR A 87 -13.38 4.65 17.05
N GLY A 88 -14.32 3.91 16.47
CA GLY A 88 -15.74 4.19 16.63
C GLY A 88 -16.20 4.06 18.08
N ILE A 89 -15.65 3.11 18.86
CA ILE A 89 -15.91 2.98 20.30
C ILE A 89 -15.27 4.15 21.06
N ALA A 90 -13.99 4.47 20.80
CA ALA A 90 -13.28 5.54 21.49
C ALA A 90 -13.90 6.93 21.28
N LEU A 91 -14.42 7.18 20.07
CA LEU A 91 -15.08 8.42 19.69
C LEU A 91 -16.60 8.39 19.97
N GLN A 92 -17.11 7.33 20.61
CA GLN A 92 -18.53 7.17 20.97
C GLN A 92 -19.50 7.32 19.77
N VAL A 93 -19.07 6.89 18.59
CA VAL A 93 -19.90 6.91 17.38
C VAL A 93 -20.97 5.82 17.48
N SER A 94 -22.24 6.21 17.54
CA SER A 94 -23.38 5.30 17.70
C SER A 94 -24.22 5.13 16.43
N GLY A 95 -24.77 3.94 16.21
CA GLY A 95 -25.76 3.67 15.17
C GLY A 95 -25.17 3.35 13.80
N SER A 96 -25.84 3.78 12.73
CA SER A 96 -25.45 3.49 11.34
C SER A 96 -24.15 4.19 10.91
N SER A 97 -23.79 5.30 11.56
CA SER A 97 -22.52 6.01 11.34
C SER A 97 -21.30 5.15 11.71
N HIS A 98 -21.43 4.20 12.64
CA HIS A 98 -20.35 3.28 12.97
C HIS A 98 -20.04 2.32 11.81
N LEU A 99 -21.07 1.78 11.16
CA LEU A 99 -20.91 0.93 9.97
C LEU A 99 -20.35 1.73 8.78
N TRP A 100 -20.78 2.99 8.64
CA TRP A 100 -20.24 3.89 7.63
C TRP A 100 -18.75 4.18 7.86
N ASN A 101 -18.31 4.38 9.11
CA ASN A 101 -16.90 4.56 9.43
C ASN A 101 -16.06 3.32 9.07
N ILE A 102 -16.53 2.11 9.36
CA ILE A 102 -15.84 0.88 8.94
C ILE A 102 -15.71 0.84 7.40
N ALA A 103 -16.79 1.16 6.68
CA ALA A 103 -16.79 1.22 5.23
C ALA A 103 -15.83 2.30 4.69
N LEU A 104 -15.71 3.45 5.34
CA LEU A 104 -14.77 4.51 4.96
C LEU A 104 -13.31 4.09 5.18
N PHE A 105 -13.00 3.48 6.33
CA PHE A 105 -11.64 3.00 6.61
C PHE A 105 -11.21 1.97 5.55
N VAL A 106 -12.01 0.94 5.31
CA VAL A 106 -11.67 -0.11 4.34
C VAL A 106 -11.77 0.38 2.91
N GLY A 107 -12.92 0.94 2.54
CA GLY A 107 -13.25 1.32 1.17
C GLY A 107 -12.49 2.55 0.69
N VAL A 108 -12.46 3.62 1.48
CA VAL A 108 -11.87 4.91 1.06
C VAL A 108 -10.39 4.99 1.43
N HIS A 109 -10.05 4.80 2.71
CA HIS A 109 -8.68 5.03 3.18
C HIS A 109 -7.69 4.01 2.63
N PHE A 110 -8.13 2.77 2.41
CA PHE A 110 -7.26 1.70 1.90
C PHE A 110 -7.54 1.37 0.43
N LEU A 111 -8.74 0.88 0.08
CA LEU A 111 -8.98 0.37 -1.28
C LEU A 111 -8.98 1.48 -2.35
N LEU A 112 -9.75 2.56 -2.16
CA LEU A 112 -9.84 3.65 -3.13
C LEU A 112 -8.53 4.43 -3.23
N SER A 113 -7.96 4.83 -2.09
CA SER A 113 -6.67 5.52 -2.08
C SER A 113 -5.57 4.64 -2.71
N GLY A 114 -5.58 3.35 -2.42
CA GLY A 114 -4.66 2.37 -3.00
C GLY A 114 -4.82 2.20 -4.49
N ALA A 115 -6.05 2.10 -4.99
CA ALA A 115 -6.32 2.03 -6.42
C ALA A 115 -5.86 3.31 -7.15
N ILE A 116 -6.09 4.49 -6.56
CA ILE A 116 -5.62 5.77 -7.11
C ILE A 116 -4.09 5.81 -7.13
N ILE A 117 -3.43 5.54 -6.00
CA ILE A 117 -1.97 5.58 -5.89
C ILE A 117 -1.35 4.56 -6.83
N ALA A 118 -1.86 3.32 -6.88
CA ALA A 118 -1.38 2.28 -7.78
C ALA A 118 -1.53 2.70 -9.25
N THR A 119 -2.67 3.28 -9.64
CA THR A 119 -2.91 3.71 -11.02
C THR A 119 -1.99 4.86 -11.42
N VAL A 120 -1.87 5.89 -10.58
CA VAL A 120 -0.98 7.04 -10.84
C VAL A 120 0.46 6.58 -10.93
N SER A 121 0.93 5.81 -9.96
CA SER A 121 2.32 5.36 -9.89
C SER A 121 2.67 4.35 -11.00
N TRP A 122 1.76 3.44 -11.35
CA TRP A 122 1.88 2.56 -12.51
C TRP A 122 1.99 3.34 -13.82
N PHE A 123 1.15 4.36 -13.99
CA PHE A 123 1.18 5.22 -15.16
C PHE A 123 2.51 6.00 -15.25
N VAL A 124 2.92 6.63 -14.15
CA VAL A 124 4.17 7.39 -14.08
C VAL A 124 5.37 6.47 -14.34
N ALA A 125 5.40 5.27 -13.76
CA ALA A 125 6.48 4.31 -13.95
C ALA A 125 6.62 3.88 -15.40
N ASN A 126 5.52 3.45 -16.03
CA ASN A 126 5.55 2.99 -17.41
C ASN A 126 5.75 4.13 -18.42
N LYS A 127 5.38 5.37 -18.08
CA LYS A 127 5.53 6.51 -19.00
C LYS A 127 6.89 7.18 -18.89
N TYR A 128 7.42 7.35 -17.69
CA TYR A 128 8.58 8.23 -17.44
C TYR A 128 9.80 7.53 -16.84
N MET A 129 9.65 6.36 -16.20
CA MET A 129 10.75 5.70 -15.48
C MET A 129 11.31 4.47 -16.20
N ARG A 130 10.77 4.08 -17.37
CA ARG A 130 11.30 2.93 -18.12
C ARG A 130 12.58 3.28 -18.87
N THR A 131 13.56 2.41 -18.77
CA THR A 131 14.75 2.46 -19.64
C THR A 131 14.36 2.15 -21.07
N SER A 132 14.70 3.04 -21.99
CA SER A 132 14.63 2.75 -23.42
C SER A 132 15.79 1.84 -23.81
N SER A 133 15.44 0.66 -24.32
CA SER A 133 16.24 -0.14 -25.25
C SER A 133 17.28 -1.10 -24.67
N SER A 134 16.97 -2.39 -24.75
CA SER A 134 17.93 -3.39 -25.22
C SER A 134 17.44 -3.90 -26.58
N PHE A 135 18.25 -3.77 -27.63
CA PHE A 135 17.89 -4.17 -29.01
C PHE A 135 17.50 -5.66 -29.15
N HIS A 136 17.77 -6.48 -28.13
CA HIS A 136 17.47 -7.91 -28.08
C HIS A 136 16.66 -8.33 -26.83
N GLY A 137 16.14 -7.36 -26.06
CA GLY A 137 15.37 -7.62 -24.84
C GLY A 137 13.86 -7.59 -25.07
N VAL A 138 13.12 -8.49 -24.44
CA VAL A 138 11.65 -8.42 -24.38
C VAL A 138 11.25 -7.18 -23.57
N GLU A 139 10.43 -6.29 -24.15
CA GLU A 139 9.90 -5.14 -23.42
C GLU A 139 9.14 -5.60 -22.17
N GLN A 140 9.63 -5.22 -21.00
CA GLN A 140 8.93 -5.43 -19.74
C GLN A 140 8.19 -4.17 -19.32
N ARG A 141 7.00 -4.37 -18.76
CA ARG A 141 6.14 -3.32 -18.22
C ARG A 141 5.83 -3.64 -16.78
N MET A 142 5.65 -2.59 -15.99
CA MET A 142 5.18 -2.75 -14.62
C MET A 142 3.72 -3.23 -14.66
N GLU A 143 3.44 -4.31 -13.94
CA GLU A 143 2.10 -4.85 -13.72
C GLU A 143 1.32 -3.92 -12.77
N TRP A 144 0.06 -3.60 -13.07
CA TRP A 144 -0.77 -2.76 -12.19
C TRP A 144 -0.97 -3.43 -10.82
N MET A 145 -1.19 -4.75 -10.80
CA MET A 145 -1.31 -5.51 -9.56
C MET A 145 -0.05 -5.40 -8.69
N TYR A 146 1.13 -5.32 -9.30
CA TYR A 146 2.36 -5.10 -8.54
C TYR A 146 2.44 -3.68 -7.95
N ALA A 147 1.94 -2.66 -8.66
CA ALA A 147 1.83 -1.31 -8.10
C ALA A 147 0.88 -1.27 -6.89
N PHE A 148 -0.23 -2.01 -6.96
CA PHE A 148 -1.16 -2.15 -5.85
C PHE A 148 -0.54 -2.96 -4.68
N ASP A 149 0.24 -4.01 -4.95
CA ASP A 149 0.99 -4.74 -3.92
C ASP A 149 1.99 -3.84 -3.18
N ILE A 150 2.66 -2.94 -3.89
CA ILE A 150 3.56 -1.96 -3.28
C ILE A 150 2.77 -1.00 -2.38
N HIS A 151 1.58 -0.57 -2.79
CA HIS A 151 0.68 0.20 -1.92
C HIS A 151 0.33 -0.59 -0.65
N CYS A 152 -0.10 -1.85 -0.77
CA CYS A 152 -0.42 -2.69 0.40
C CYS A 152 0.78 -2.84 1.33
N ASN A 153 1.97 -3.07 0.78
CA ASN A 153 3.22 -3.20 1.54
C ASN A 153 3.58 -1.91 2.29
N SER A 154 3.39 -0.76 1.66
CA SER A 154 3.71 0.55 2.23
C SER A 154 2.64 0.97 3.25
N PHE A 155 1.38 0.60 2.99
CA PHE A 155 0.24 0.92 3.85
C PHE A 155 0.31 0.16 5.18
N PHE A 156 0.80 -1.09 5.22
CA PHE A 156 0.81 -1.85 6.47
C PHE A 156 1.62 -1.18 7.61
N PRO A 157 2.88 -0.74 7.41
CA PRO A 157 3.58 0.01 8.44
C PRO A 157 2.96 1.39 8.74
N LEU A 158 2.43 2.08 7.73
CA LEU A 158 1.68 3.31 7.93
C LEU A 158 0.45 3.06 8.82
N PHE A 159 -0.24 1.94 8.62
CA PHE A 159 -1.36 1.50 9.45
C PHE A 159 -0.93 1.29 10.90
N LEU A 160 0.19 0.59 11.14
CA LEU A 160 0.70 0.41 12.51
C LEU A 160 0.99 1.75 13.20
N VAL A 161 1.50 2.75 12.48
CA VAL A 161 1.80 4.06 13.06
C VAL A 161 0.54 4.92 13.24
N LEU A 162 -0.28 5.08 12.20
CA LEU A 162 -1.40 6.05 12.18
C LEU A 162 -2.74 5.50 12.67
N TYR A 163 -2.87 4.18 12.80
CA TYR A 163 -4.11 3.55 13.25
C TYR A 163 -3.91 2.79 14.56
N VAL A 164 -2.76 2.13 14.76
CA VAL A 164 -2.51 1.40 16.01
C VAL A 164 -1.82 2.28 17.05
N LEU A 165 -0.60 2.76 16.78
CA LEU A 165 0.14 3.59 17.73
C LEU A 165 -0.58 4.91 18.01
N HIS A 166 -1.05 5.59 16.96
CA HIS A 166 -1.81 6.82 17.08
C HIS A 166 -3.06 6.68 17.96
N TYR A 167 -3.76 5.53 17.91
CA TYR A 167 -4.93 5.27 18.76
C TYR A 167 -4.58 5.35 20.25
N PHE A 168 -3.49 4.71 20.66
CA PHE A 168 -3.02 4.78 22.06
C PHE A 168 -2.53 6.17 22.45
N LEU A 169 -2.03 6.96 21.49
CA LEU A 169 -1.57 8.32 21.73
C LEU A 169 -2.71 9.36 21.76
N LEU A 170 -3.95 9.01 21.40
CA LEU A 170 -5.08 9.94 21.31
C LEU A 170 -5.24 10.88 22.51
N PRO A 171 -5.17 10.43 23.78
CA PRO A 171 -5.34 11.32 24.93
C PRO A 171 -4.34 12.48 24.97
N VAL A 172 -3.17 12.28 24.38
CA VAL A 172 -2.08 13.25 24.31
C VAL A 172 -2.18 14.10 23.04
N VAL A 173 -2.35 13.47 21.87
CA VAL A 173 -2.27 14.16 20.58
C VAL A 173 -3.50 15.00 20.23
N VAL A 174 -4.63 14.80 20.91
CA VAL A 174 -5.86 15.59 20.69
C VAL A 174 -5.83 16.94 21.42
N GLN A 175 -4.97 17.09 22.43
CA GLN A 175 -4.92 18.30 23.26
C GLN A 175 -4.61 19.54 22.43
N PRO A 176 -5.19 20.71 22.74
CA PRO A 176 -4.95 21.97 22.04
C PRO A 176 -3.61 22.61 22.45
N THR A 177 -2.54 21.83 22.52
CA THR A 177 -1.20 22.26 22.93
C THR A 177 -0.24 22.20 21.76
N PHE A 178 0.82 23.02 21.81
CA PHE A 178 1.87 23.02 20.80
C PHE A 178 2.57 21.66 20.73
N ALA A 179 2.86 21.04 21.88
CA ALA A 179 3.45 19.72 21.93
C ALA A 179 2.58 18.65 21.24
N ALA A 180 1.27 18.66 21.46
CA ALA A 180 0.35 17.75 20.79
C ALA A 180 0.31 17.95 19.26
N ALA A 181 0.33 19.21 18.81
CA ALA A 181 0.41 19.53 17.38
C ALA A 181 1.72 19.03 16.75
N VAL A 182 2.86 19.24 17.42
CA VAL A 182 4.18 18.74 16.97
C VAL A 182 4.16 17.21 16.89
N ILE A 183 3.76 16.53 17.96
CA ILE A 183 3.75 15.05 18.01
C ILE A 183 2.84 14.49 16.90
N SER A 184 1.64 15.05 16.73
CA SER A 184 0.71 14.61 15.68
C SER A 184 1.32 14.83 14.28
N ASN A 185 1.81 16.03 13.96
CA ASN A 185 2.39 16.32 12.65
C ASN A 185 3.60 15.43 12.32
N PHE A 186 4.51 15.21 13.27
CA PHE A 186 5.67 14.35 13.05
C PHE A 186 5.32 12.86 13.01
N LEU A 187 4.26 12.42 13.68
CA LEU A 187 3.74 11.05 13.56
C LEU A 187 3.20 10.80 12.14
N TYR A 188 2.38 11.72 11.61
CA TYR A 188 1.89 11.68 10.22
C TYR A 188 3.03 11.76 9.22
N ALA A 189 3.99 12.68 9.42
CA ALA A 189 5.12 12.84 8.53
C ALA A 189 6.02 11.59 8.51
N GLY A 190 6.32 11.01 9.67
CA GLY A 190 7.12 9.80 9.78
C GLY A 190 6.47 8.61 9.06
N ALA A 191 5.17 8.41 9.27
CA ALA A 191 4.42 7.36 8.59
C ALA A 191 4.40 7.53 7.07
N LEU A 192 4.15 8.75 6.58
CA LEU A 192 4.14 9.05 5.14
C LEU A 192 5.53 8.94 4.52
N CYS A 193 6.59 9.37 5.22
CA CYS A 193 7.97 9.20 4.75
C CYS A 193 8.33 7.72 4.65
N TYR A 194 7.95 6.91 5.64
CA TYR A 194 8.20 5.47 5.60
C TYR A 194 7.39 4.77 4.50
N TYR A 195 6.14 5.19 4.29
CA TYR A 195 5.32 4.76 3.16
C TYR A 195 6.03 5.03 1.81
N LEU A 196 6.51 6.26 1.59
CA LEU A 196 7.22 6.63 0.36
C LEU A 196 8.55 5.88 0.21
N TYR A 197 9.24 5.61 1.32
CA TYR A 197 10.46 4.79 1.33
C TYR A 197 10.19 3.36 0.87
N ILE A 198 9.22 2.65 1.47
CA ILE A 198 8.85 1.29 1.06
C ILE A 198 8.40 1.29 -0.40
N MET A 199 7.62 2.30 -0.79
CA MET A 199 7.20 2.48 -2.17
C MET A 199 8.43 2.53 -3.08
N SER A 200 9.34 3.49 -2.89
CA SER A 200 10.57 3.63 -3.70
C SER A 200 11.40 2.34 -3.78
N LEU A 201 11.49 1.60 -2.67
CA LEU A 201 12.20 0.33 -2.61
C LEU A 201 11.55 -0.74 -3.49
N GLY A 202 10.22 -0.81 -3.54
CA GLY A 202 9.50 -1.71 -4.43
C GLY A 202 9.74 -1.43 -5.91
N TYR A 203 9.76 -0.15 -6.31
CA TYR A 203 10.06 0.20 -7.70
C TYR A 203 11.52 -0.09 -8.05
N SER A 204 12.46 0.16 -7.13
CA SER A 204 13.91 -0.06 -7.35
C SER A 204 14.30 -1.51 -7.63
N MET A 205 13.39 -2.46 -7.36
CA MET A 205 13.62 -3.89 -7.59
C MET A 205 13.26 -4.35 -9.00
N LEU A 206 12.61 -3.47 -9.77
CA LEU A 206 12.31 -3.69 -11.17
C LEU A 206 13.52 -3.27 -12.02
N PRO A 207 14.22 -4.20 -12.68
CA PRO A 207 15.48 -3.90 -13.37
C PRO A 207 15.32 -3.03 -14.63
N PHE A 208 14.08 -2.84 -15.10
CA PHE A 208 13.72 -2.03 -16.26
C PHE A 208 13.22 -0.62 -15.89
N LEU A 209 13.18 -0.30 -14.60
CA LEU A 209 12.89 1.05 -14.12
C LEU A 209 14.18 1.73 -13.68
N GLU A 210 14.37 2.96 -14.14
CA GLU A 210 15.43 3.88 -13.74
C GLU A 210 14.85 5.03 -12.91
N ARG A 211 15.74 5.67 -12.14
CA ARG A 211 15.42 6.88 -11.35
C ARG A 211 14.26 6.72 -10.38
N THR A 212 14.14 5.54 -9.76
CA THR A 212 13.06 5.22 -8.82
C THR A 212 13.14 6.05 -7.53
N GLU A 213 14.29 6.67 -7.25
CA GLU A 213 14.50 7.61 -6.14
C GLU A 213 13.60 8.85 -6.22
N VAL A 214 13.09 9.21 -7.40
CA VAL A 214 12.15 10.33 -7.58
C VAL A 214 10.86 10.12 -6.77
N ILE A 215 10.46 8.87 -6.54
CA ILE A 215 9.31 8.51 -5.70
C ILE A 215 9.51 8.98 -4.25
N LEU A 216 10.75 9.08 -3.78
CA LEU A 216 11.07 9.49 -2.42
C LEU A 216 11.07 11.01 -2.25
N TYR A 217 11.23 11.80 -3.32
CA TYR A 217 11.36 13.27 -3.23
C TYR A 217 10.21 13.99 -2.50
N PRO A 218 8.93 13.57 -2.61
CA PRO A 218 7.84 14.15 -1.83
C PRO A 218 8.03 14.06 -0.31
N SER A 219 8.89 13.16 0.21
CA SER A 219 9.18 13.07 1.65
C SER A 219 9.76 14.37 2.22
N GLY A 220 10.59 15.09 1.46
CA GLY A 220 11.11 16.40 1.89
C GLY A 220 9.99 17.44 2.06
N ALA A 221 9.03 17.45 1.13
CA ALA A 221 7.86 18.33 1.23
C ALA A 221 6.94 17.95 2.41
N VAL A 222 6.77 16.65 2.69
CA VAL A 222 6.01 16.16 3.86
C VAL A 222 6.64 16.63 5.17
N ILE A 223 7.97 16.53 5.31
CA ILE A 223 8.69 17.00 6.50
C ILE A 223 8.55 18.51 6.66
N LEU A 224 8.74 19.27 5.57
CA LEU A 224 8.58 20.72 5.60
C LEU A 224 7.14 21.12 5.99
N MET A 225 6.14 20.45 5.44
CA MET A 225 4.72 20.68 5.77
C MET A 225 4.45 20.40 7.25
N ALA A 226 5.03 19.33 7.81
CA ALA A 226 4.89 19.00 9.22
C ALA A 226 5.48 20.08 10.14
N ILE A 227 6.62 20.67 9.77
CA ILE A 227 7.22 21.80 10.49
C ILE A 227 6.29 23.02 10.42
N ILE A 228 5.82 23.38 9.22
CA ILE A 228 4.93 24.53 9.02
C ILE A 228 3.64 24.36 9.82
N PHE A 229 2.97 23.21 9.72
CA PHE A 229 1.73 22.93 10.45
C PHE A 229 1.93 22.91 11.97
N SER A 230 3.09 22.44 12.45
CA SER A 230 3.42 22.51 13.88
C SER A 230 3.51 23.95 14.37
N VAL A 231 4.19 24.84 13.63
CA VAL A 231 4.31 26.26 13.96
C VAL A 231 2.95 26.96 13.91
N LEU A 232 2.12 26.63 12.93
CA LEU A 232 0.78 27.18 12.76
C LEU A 232 -0.26 26.56 13.73
N MET A 233 0.13 25.65 14.61
CA MET A 233 -0.78 24.94 15.53
C MET A 233 -1.89 24.15 14.82
N VAL A 234 -1.66 23.76 13.56
CA VAL A 234 -2.57 22.91 12.79
C VAL A 234 -2.33 21.45 13.17
N ASN A 235 -3.34 20.82 13.75
CA ASN A 235 -3.24 19.43 14.23
C ASN A 235 -4.10 18.50 13.35
N PRO A 236 -3.47 17.60 12.55
CA PRO A 236 -4.20 16.72 11.64
C PRO A 236 -5.09 15.71 12.37
N THR A 237 -4.72 15.28 13.58
CA THR A 237 -5.58 14.42 14.42
C THR A 237 -6.90 15.11 14.75
N ARG A 238 -6.87 16.39 15.13
CA ARG A 238 -8.10 17.15 15.46
C ARG A 238 -8.98 17.34 14.23
N ILE A 239 -8.38 17.68 13.09
CA ILE A 239 -9.10 17.80 11.81
C ILE A 239 -9.76 16.48 11.44
N SER A 240 -9.01 15.37 11.59
CA SER A 240 -9.53 14.03 11.29
C SER A 240 -10.73 13.68 12.16
N ILE A 241 -10.65 13.91 13.48
CA ILE A 241 -11.75 13.64 14.41
C ILE A 241 -13.01 14.46 14.07
N GLN A 242 -12.83 15.76 13.78
CA GLN A 242 -13.94 16.63 13.37
C GLN A 242 -14.61 16.14 12.08
N ALA A 243 -13.83 15.61 11.13
CA ALA A 243 -14.37 15.03 9.91
C ALA A 243 -15.17 13.73 10.14
N PHE A 244 -14.90 13.00 11.23
CA PHE A 244 -15.65 11.80 11.62
C PHE A 244 -16.94 12.09 12.39
N GLY A 245 -17.33 13.36 12.55
CA GLY A 245 -18.64 13.75 13.07
C GLY A 245 -18.75 13.73 14.60
N VAL A 246 -17.64 13.96 15.31
CA VAL A 246 -17.61 14.24 16.76
C VAL A 246 -17.11 15.65 17.01
#